data_AF-A0A644XYB2-F1
#
_entry.id   AF-A0A644XYB2-F1
#
_cell.length_a   1.000
_cell.length_b   1.000
_cell.length_c   1.000
_cell.angle_alpha   90.00
_cell.angle_beta   90.00
_cell.angle_gamma   90.00
#
_symmetry.space_group_name_H-M   'P 1'
#
loop_
_entity.id
_entity.type
_entity.pdbx_description
1 polymer ?
#
loop_
_entity_poly.entity_id
_entity_poly.type
_entity_poly.pdbx_seq_one_letter_code
_entity_poly.pdbx_strand_id
1 'polypeptide(L)'
;MVIEQLKTRLKKDLYKIKSGFVGAPIFCQVLSENGMVDLAYEFLLNEGFPGWLYAVNLGATTIWERWNSVMPDGTMNPAGMNSLNHYSYGSVIEFVYKYVAGIQPLEAGFRTARLAPNPNVKLGYARGSYQSAAGKFVSEWKILKNGELSCYFEVPFGAQAEIVLPYSEREPIKVASGIYEYTYQPTKDLSVLYDSDTRLSIIKNENKELFEEILGIHERIRGFMAFADEEQRNLSLNQLSKLFYTGITAEMVAEAEGIMKKSNTI
;
A
#
# COMPACT_ATOMS: atom_id res chain seq x y z
N MET A 1 -8.82 18.58 -9.25
CA MET A 1 -8.08 19.05 -10.44
C MET A 1 -6.55 18.85 -10.37
N VAL A 2 -5.91 18.67 -9.19
CA VAL A 2 -4.49 18.23 -9.10
C VAL A 2 -4.34 16.72 -8.85
N ILE A 3 -5.13 16.14 -7.94
CA ILE A 3 -5.08 14.69 -7.65
C ILE A 3 -5.38 13.83 -8.89
N GLU A 4 -6.35 14.25 -9.72
CA GLU A 4 -6.65 13.54 -10.98
C GLU A 4 -5.50 13.64 -12.00
N GLN A 5 -4.74 14.75 -12.01
CA GLN A 5 -3.54 14.86 -12.84
C GLN A 5 -2.43 13.95 -12.33
N LEU A 6 -2.27 13.82 -11.01
CA LEU A 6 -1.34 12.86 -10.40
C LEU A 6 -1.72 11.43 -10.78
N LYS A 7 -2.98 11.03 -10.60
CA LYS A 7 -3.48 9.70 -11.02
C LYS A 7 -3.23 9.43 -12.51
N THR A 8 -3.50 10.43 -13.36
CA THR A 8 -3.23 10.33 -14.80
C THR A 8 -1.74 10.15 -15.08
N ARG A 9 -0.86 10.88 -14.38
CA ARG A 9 0.60 10.74 -14.52
C ARG A 9 1.07 9.36 -14.08
N LEU A 10 0.58 8.87 -12.94
CA LEU A 10 0.92 7.54 -12.43
C LEU A 10 0.53 6.44 -13.42
N LYS A 11 -0.66 6.54 -14.02
CA LYS A 11 -1.10 5.62 -15.06
C LYS A 11 -0.14 5.61 -16.26
N LYS A 12 0.25 6.79 -16.77
CA LYS A 12 1.21 6.93 -17.88
C LYS A 12 2.60 6.41 -17.53
N ASP A 13 3.01 6.55 -16.27
CA ASP A 13 4.28 6.04 -15.76
C ASP A 13 4.21 4.57 -15.35
N LEU A 14 3.08 3.90 -15.61
CA LEU A 14 2.81 2.50 -15.29
C LEU A 14 2.97 2.19 -13.81
N TYR A 15 2.62 3.15 -12.96
CA TYR A 15 2.76 3.09 -11.51
C TYR A 15 4.19 2.77 -11.05
N LYS A 16 5.20 3.22 -11.81
CA LYS A 16 6.61 3.17 -11.43
C LYS A 16 7.04 4.51 -10.85
N ILE A 17 7.86 4.48 -9.80
CA ILE A 17 8.42 5.71 -9.21
C ILE A 17 9.29 6.41 -10.26
N LYS A 18 8.94 7.64 -10.62
CA LYS A 18 9.75 8.50 -11.49
C LYS A 18 10.38 9.67 -10.72
N SER A 19 10.08 9.80 -9.43
CA SER A 19 10.55 10.90 -8.61
C SER A 19 11.97 10.66 -8.09
N GLY A 20 12.74 11.73 -8.07
CA GLY A 20 14.05 11.80 -7.43
C GLY A 20 13.96 12.33 -6.00
N PHE A 21 15.02 12.99 -5.57
CA PHE A 21 15.27 13.41 -4.19
C PHE A 21 14.19 14.30 -3.54
N VAL A 22 13.42 15.06 -4.32
CA VAL A 22 12.38 15.96 -3.79
C VAL A 22 11.02 15.27 -3.71
N GLY A 23 10.67 14.49 -4.74
CA GLY A 23 9.35 13.90 -4.85
C GLY A 23 9.22 12.59 -4.09
N ALA A 24 10.22 11.70 -4.17
CA ALA A 24 10.17 10.39 -3.53
C ALA A 24 9.95 10.49 -2.01
N PRO A 25 10.57 11.45 -1.29
CA PRO A 25 10.41 11.50 0.15
C PRO A 25 9.01 11.69 0.69
N ILE A 26 8.18 12.45 -0.04
CA ILE A 26 6.82 12.81 0.37
C ILE A 26 5.76 11.95 -0.33
N PHE A 27 6.18 11.10 -1.28
CA PHE A 27 5.27 10.48 -2.24
C PHE A 27 4.20 9.60 -1.58
N CYS A 28 4.62 8.65 -0.73
CA CYS A 28 3.69 7.77 -0.02
C CYS A 28 2.81 8.55 0.98
N GLN A 29 3.32 9.65 1.55
CA GLN A 29 2.56 10.51 2.45
C GLN A 29 1.42 11.20 1.69
N VAL A 30 1.75 11.89 0.58
CA VAL A 30 0.77 12.59 -0.26
C VAL A 30 -0.31 11.62 -0.78
N LEU A 31 0.08 10.40 -1.19
CA LEU A 31 -0.90 9.39 -1.59
C LEU A 31 -1.85 9.05 -0.44
N SER A 32 -1.32 8.82 0.76
CA SER A 32 -2.10 8.42 1.92
C SER A 32 -3.02 9.52 2.43
N GLU A 33 -2.54 10.77 2.47
CA GLU A 33 -3.34 11.96 2.82
C GLU A 33 -4.54 12.16 1.89
N ASN A 34 -4.46 11.65 0.66
CA ASN A 34 -5.49 11.79 -0.36
C ASN A 34 -6.28 10.49 -0.59
N GLY A 35 -6.31 9.59 0.41
CA GLY A 35 -7.12 8.37 0.39
C GLY A 35 -6.60 7.29 -0.56
N MET A 36 -5.35 7.37 -1.02
CA MET A 36 -4.71 6.40 -1.91
C MET A 36 -3.66 5.57 -1.16
N VAL A 37 -3.95 5.20 0.08
CA VAL A 37 -3.02 4.43 0.94
C VAL A 37 -2.69 3.05 0.35
N ASP A 38 -3.65 2.40 -0.31
CA ASP A 38 -3.43 1.11 -0.98
C ASP A 38 -2.35 1.25 -2.06
N LEU A 39 -2.36 2.36 -2.82
CA LEU A 39 -1.32 2.66 -3.79
C LEU A 39 0.04 2.98 -3.13
N ALA A 40 0.04 3.67 -1.99
CA ALA A 40 1.27 3.89 -1.23
C ALA A 40 1.91 2.56 -0.77
N TYR A 41 1.08 1.59 -0.34
CA TYR A 41 1.53 0.23 -0.05
C TYR A 41 2.11 -0.48 -1.26
N GLU A 42 1.46 -0.38 -2.43
CA GLU A 42 2.00 -0.97 -3.66
C GLU A 42 3.39 -0.43 -3.99
N PHE A 43 3.63 0.87 -3.78
CA PHE A 43 4.96 1.46 -3.98
C PHE A 43 5.98 0.99 -2.94
N LEU A 44 5.59 0.92 -1.66
CA LEU A 44 6.46 0.44 -0.59
C LEU A 44 6.87 -1.03 -0.80
N LEU A 45 5.90 -1.87 -1.19
CA LEU A 45 6.05 -3.32 -1.34
C LEU A 45 6.48 -3.74 -2.76
N ASN A 46 6.74 -2.79 -3.66
CA ASN A 46 7.22 -3.11 -4.99
C ASN A 46 8.65 -3.65 -4.95
N GLU A 47 8.80 -4.91 -5.35
CA GLU A 47 10.09 -5.62 -5.45
C GLU A 47 10.87 -5.28 -6.73
N GLY A 48 10.22 -4.71 -7.75
CA GLY A 48 10.84 -4.38 -9.03
C GLY A 48 11.55 -3.03 -9.06
N PHE A 49 12.41 -2.83 -10.05
CA PHE A 49 13.04 -1.52 -10.30
C PHE A 49 12.05 -0.50 -10.90
N PRO A 50 12.06 0.77 -10.46
CA PRO A 50 12.68 1.30 -9.24
C PRO A 50 11.81 1.07 -7.99
N GLY A 51 12.42 0.74 -6.85
CA GLY A 51 11.71 0.52 -5.58
C GLY A 51 12.64 0.31 -4.40
N TRP A 52 12.10 0.38 -3.18
CA TRP A 52 12.86 0.12 -1.96
C TRP A 52 13.22 -1.35 -1.82
N LEU A 53 12.25 -2.26 -2.05
CA LEU A 53 12.52 -3.70 -1.96
C LEU A 53 13.39 -4.21 -3.10
N TYR A 54 13.45 -3.53 -4.25
CA TYR A 54 14.46 -3.81 -5.27
C TYR A 54 15.89 -3.72 -4.71
N ALA A 55 16.19 -2.67 -3.93
CA ALA A 55 17.50 -2.54 -3.30
C ALA A 55 17.74 -3.61 -2.23
N VAL A 56 16.72 -3.90 -1.41
CA VAL A 56 16.78 -4.96 -0.38
C VAL A 56 17.04 -6.32 -1.02
N ASN A 57 16.35 -6.65 -2.12
CA ASN A 57 16.51 -7.89 -2.88
C ASN A 57 17.91 -8.04 -3.48
N LEU A 58 18.62 -6.93 -3.70
CA LEU A 58 20.02 -6.89 -4.12
C LEU A 58 21.03 -6.79 -2.95
N GLY A 59 20.57 -6.97 -1.72
CA GLY A 59 21.42 -7.05 -0.53
C GLY A 59 21.68 -5.71 0.18
N ALA A 60 20.88 -4.67 -0.09
CA ALA A 60 21.02 -3.40 0.63
C ALA A 60 20.74 -3.56 2.13
N THR A 61 21.68 -3.10 2.97
CA THR A 61 21.50 -2.95 4.43
C THR A 61 21.36 -1.48 4.86
N THR A 62 21.50 -0.56 3.91
CA THR A 62 21.36 0.90 4.05
C THR A 62 20.63 1.44 2.83
N ILE A 63 20.11 2.67 2.91
CA ILE A 63 19.43 3.30 1.77
C ILE A 63 20.47 3.79 0.76
N TRP A 64 20.22 3.57 -0.52
CA TRP A 64 21.12 3.99 -1.60
C TRP A 64 20.78 5.40 -2.11
N GLU A 65 21.78 6.07 -2.67
CA GLU A 65 21.61 7.38 -3.32
C GLU A 65 20.75 7.29 -4.59
N ARG A 66 20.86 6.19 -5.34
CA ARG A 66 20.09 5.94 -6.56
C ARG A 66 19.23 4.70 -6.39
N TRP A 67 18.07 4.72 -7.03
CA TRP A 67 17.22 3.52 -7.15
C TRP A 67 17.95 2.33 -7.79
N ASN A 68 18.90 2.59 -8.68
CA ASN A 68 19.78 1.61 -9.31
C ASN A 68 21.25 1.85 -8.96
N SER A 69 21.56 2.09 -7.67
CA SER A 69 22.97 2.14 -7.27
C SER A 69 23.71 0.83 -7.55
N VAL A 70 23.00 -0.29 -7.41
CA VAL A 70 23.39 -1.60 -7.94
C VAL A 70 22.40 -2.00 -9.04
N MET A 71 22.94 -2.47 -10.16
CA MET A 71 22.18 -2.96 -11.32
C MET A 71 21.73 -4.42 -11.09
N PRO A 72 20.78 -4.95 -11.89
CA PRO A 72 20.29 -6.32 -11.70
C PRO A 72 21.35 -7.42 -11.83
N ASP A 73 22.46 -7.14 -12.52
CA ASP A 73 23.60 -8.04 -12.68
C ASP A 73 24.63 -7.92 -11.54
N GLY A 74 24.35 -7.10 -10.51
CA GLY A 74 25.24 -6.85 -9.38
C GLY A 74 26.32 -5.81 -9.64
N THR A 75 26.42 -5.26 -10.84
CA THR A 75 27.39 -4.21 -11.14
C THR A 75 26.97 -2.88 -10.54
N MET A 76 27.96 -2.04 -10.20
CA MET A 76 27.69 -0.69 -9.71
C MET A 76 27.22 0.22 -10.84
N ASN A 77 26.38 1.18 -10.51
CA ASN A 77 26.00 2.24 -11.45
C ASN A 77 27.26 2.93 -12.02
N PRO A 78 27.42 3.04 -13.35
CA PRO A 78 28.61 3.63 -13.94
C PRO A 78 28.69 5.16 -13.77
N ALA A 79 27.59 5.81 -13.37
CA ALA A 79 27.61 7.23 -13.04
C ALA A 79 28.36 7.43 -11.71
N GLY A 80 29.48 8.13 -11.74
CA GLY A 80 30.43 8.20 -10.61
C GLY A 80 29.88 8.69 -9.26
N MET A 81 28.73 9.37 -9.22
CA MET A 81 28.04 9.75 -7.97
C MET A 81 27.06 8.63 -7.57
N ASN A 82 27.50 7.73 -6.68
CA ASN A 82 26.77 6.50 -6.35
C ASN A 82 27.01 5.96 -4.91
N SER A 83 26.61 6.72 -3.89
CA SER A 83 26.68 6.26 -2.50
C SER A 83 25.67 5.14 -2.20
N LEU A 84 26.10 4.11 -1.45
CA LEU A 84 25.22 3.05 -0.94
C LEU A 84 24.68 3.35 0.48
N ASN A 85 24.92 4.55 1.01
CA ASN A 85 24.45 4.94 2.33
C ASN A 85 24.03 6.43 2.31
N HIS A 86 22.82 6.68 1.82
CA HIS A 86 22.22 7.99 1.65
C HIS A 86 20.77 7.97 2.15
N TYR A 87 20.48 8.66 3.25
CA TYR A 87 19.21 8.50 3.99
C TYR A 87 17.94 8.96 3.26
N SER A 88 18.04 9.63 2.12
CA SER A 88 16.96 10.47 1.59
C SER A 88 15.74 9.68 1.14
N TYR A 89 15.92 8.52 0.51
CA TYR A 89 14.80 7.63 0.22
C TYR A 89 14.32 6.85 1.46
N GLY A 90 15.08 6.91 2.56
CA GLY A 90 14.68 6.35 3.86
C GLY A 90 13.55 7.13 4.54
N SER A 91 13.19 8.32 4.05
CA SER A 91 12.04 9.07 4.54
C SER A 91 10.70 8.34 4.37
N VAL A 92 10.65 7.28 3.55
CA VAL A 92 9.48 6.39 3.43
C VAL A 92 9.06 5.81 4.79
N ILE A 93 9.98 5.71 5.74
CA ILE A 93 9.68 5.27 7.10
C ILE A 93 8.70 6.19 7.83
N GLU A 94 8.60 7.48 7.45
CA GLU A 94 7.54 8.35 7.96
C GLU A 94 6.15 7.84 7.56
N PHE A 95 5.99 7.32 6.33
CA PHE A 95 4.74 6.67 5.92
C PHE A 95 4.44 5.43 6.77
N VAL A 96 5.47 4.63 7.09
CA VAL A 96 5.34 3.45 7.95
C VAL A 96 4.85 3.84 9.35
N TYR A 97 5.43 4.86 9.98
CA TYR A 97 4.93 5.30 11.30
C TYR A 97 3.55 5.94 11.24
N LYS A 98 3.33 6.87 10.31
CA LYS A 98 2.10 7.68 10.28
C LYS A 98 0.89 6.92 9.77
N TYR A 99 1.03 6.00 8.81
CA TYR A 99 -0.12 5.39 8.14
C TYR A 99 -0.16 3.87 8.31
N VAL A 100 0.98 3.18 8.26
CA VAL A 100 1.00 1.72 8.51
C VAL A 100 0.73 1.44 9.98
N ALA A 101 1.54 2.01 10.88
CA ALA A 101 1.29 1.96 12.32
C ALA A 101 0.20 2.97 12.75
N GLY A 102 -0.03 4.03 11.98
CA GLY A 102 -1.13 4.97 12.27
C GLY A 102 -0.85 5.98 13.38
N ILE A 103 0.40 6.20 13.77
CA ILE A 103 0.75 7.08 14.90
C ILE A 103 1.06 8.47 14.36
N GLN A 104 0.18 9.45 14.60
CA GLN A 104 0.30 10.81 14.07
C GLN A 104 0.16 11.85 15.18
N PRO A 105 0.97 12.92 15.19
CA PRO A 105 0.72 14.03 16.11
C PRO A 105 -0.48 14.85 15.64
N LEU A 106 -1.41 15.15 16.55
CA LEU A 106 -2.41 16.22 16.34
C LEU A 106 -1.95 17.56 16.92
N GLU A 107 -1.01 17.51 17.87
CA GLU A 107 -0.34 18.66 18.46
C GLU A 107 1.17 18.45 18.50
N ALA A 108 1.93 19.55 18.47
CA ALA A 108 3.37 19.52 18.65
C ALA A 108 3.74 18.83 19.97
N GLY A 109 4.72 17.92 19.91
CA GLY A 109 5.15 17.16 21.10
C GLY A 109 4.24 16.00 21.49
N PHE A 110 3.21 15.67 20.70
CA PHE A 110 2.30 14.53 20.93
C PHE A 110 1.51 14.59 22.25
N ARG A 111 1.19 15.79 22.75
CA ARG A 111 0.20 15.92 23.85
C ARG A 111 -1.15 15.35 23.45
N THR A 112 -1.52 15.55 22.19
CA THR A 112 -2.65 14.90 21.53
C THR A 112 -2.13 14.20 20.27
N ALA A 113 -2.48 12.93 20.11
CA ALA A 113 -2.13 12.12 18.94
C ALA A 113 -3.39 11.57 18.24
N ARG A 114 -3.24 11.14 16.99
CA ARG A 114 -4.19 10.29 16.30
C ARG A 114 -3.56 8.90 16.17
N LEU A 115 -4.36 7.89 16.49
CA LEU A 115 -4.04 6.47 16.32
C LEU A 115 -5.00 5.90 15.28
N ALA A 116 -4.55 5.89 14.02
CA ALA A 116 -5.34 5.56 12.83
C ALA A 116 -4.54 4.64 11.89
N PRO A 117 -4.32 3.36 12.26
CA PRO A 117 -3.59 2.43 11.41
C PRO A 117 -4.34 2.16 10.11
N ASN A 118 -3.63 1.79 9.04
CA ASN A 118 -4.21 1.37 7.77
C ASN A 118 -3.79 -0.08 7.46
N PRO A 119 -4.54 -1.10 7.93
CA PRO A 119 -4.22 -2.50 7.69
C PRO A 119 -4.07 -2.82 6.21
N ASN A 120 -3.08 -3.65 5.89
CA ASN A 120 -2.88 -4.17 4.55
C ASN A 120 -2.73 -5.70 4.61
N VAL A 121 -3.49 -6.38 3.77
CA VAL A 121 -3.56 -7.84 3.70
C VAL A 121 -2.20 -8.50 3.40
N LYS A 122 -1.32 -7.85 2.61
CA LYS A 122 0.02 -8.39 2.30
C LYS A 122 0.94 -8.39 3.52
N LEU A 123 0.73 -7.49 4.48
CA LEU A 123 1.49 -7.48 5.74
C LEU A 123 0.87 -8.42 6.78
N GLY A 124 -0.46 -8.55 6.81
CA GLY A 124 -1.20 -9.36 7.78
C GLY A 124 -1.25 -8.78 9.19
N TYR A 125 -0.17 -8.11 9.64
CA TYR A 125 -0.10 -7.39 10.89
C TYR A 125 0.96 -6.28 10.84
N ALA A 126 0.88 -5.31 11.76
CA ALA A 126 1.99 -4.43 12.07
C ALA A 126 1.94 -4.00 13.54
N ARG A 127 3.12 -3.81 14.14
CA ARG A 127 3.27 -3.25 15.48
C ARG A 127 4.29 -2.13 15.44
N GLY A 128 3.89 -0.95 15.88
CA GLY A 128 4.74 0.23 15.96
C GLY A 128 4.67 0.87 17.34
N SER A 129 5.80 1.45 17.76
CA SER A 129 5.86 2.31 18.94
C SER A 129 6.63 3.58 18.62
N TYR A 130 6.21 4.71 19.18
CA TYR A 130 6.88 5.99 19.01
C TYR A 130 7.15 6.63 20.38
N GLN A 131 8.43 6.87 20.67
CA GLN A 131 8.86 7.58 21.88
C GLN A 131 8.77 9.09 21.63
N SER A 132 7.66 9.69 22.06
CA SER A 132 7.43 11.13 21.94
C SER A 132 7.87 11.90 23.20
N ALA A 133 7.79 13.24 23.14
CA ALA A 133 7.99 14.09 24.31
C ALA A 133 6.92 13.87 25.40
N ALA A 134 5.70 13.45 25.01
CA ALA A 134 4.62 13.10 25.94
C ALA A 134 4.70 11.65 26.45
N GLY A 135 5.68 10.87 26.01
CA GLY A 135 5.84 9.46 26.35
C GLY A 135 5.66 8.52 25.15
N LYS A 136 5.65 7.22 25.44
CA LYS A 136 5.58 6.17 24.42
C LYS A 136 4.12 5.93 23.98
N PHE A 137 3.86 6.09 22.69
CA PHE A 137 2.63 5.61 22.05
C PHE A 137 2.88 4.25 21.41
N VAL A 138 1.89 3.36 21.45
CA VAL A 138 1.94 2.07 20.75
C VAL A 138 0.68 1.93 19.90
N SER A 139 0.85 1.39 18.70
CA SER A 139 -0.24 1.02 17.81
C SER A 139 0.10 -0.31 17.15
N GLU A 140 -0.81 -1.26 17.29
CA GLU A 140 -0.70 -2.60 16.75
C GLU A 140 -2.03 -2.98 16.10
N TRP A 141 -1.95 -3.65 14.97
CA TRP A 141 -3.10 -4.26 14.32
C TRP A 141 -2.72 -5.60 13.73
N LYS A 142 -3.70 -6.50 13.65
CA LYS A 142 -3.57 -7.84 13.08
C LYS A 142 -4.87 -8.26 12.43
N ILE A 143 -4.78 -8.75 11.20
CA ILE A 143 -5.87 -9.42 10.50
C ILE A 143 -5.94 -10.86 11.03
N LEU A 144 -7.09 -11.24 11.57
CA LEU A 144 -7.34 -12.56 12.10
C LEU A 144 -7.84 -13.50 10.99
N LYS A 145 -7.68 -14.81 11.19
CA LYS A 145 -8.06 -15.84 10.20
C LYS A 145 -9.56 -15.88 9.88
N ASN A 146 -10.40 -15.35 10.78
CA ASN A 146 -11.84 -15.22 10.55
C ASN A 146 -12.21 -13.93 9.82
N GLY A 147 -11.23 -13.14 9.36
CA GLY A 147 -11.43 -11.87 8.68
C GLY A 147 -11.64 -10.67 9.61
N GLU A 148 -11.67 -10.88 10.93
CA GLU A 148 -11.75 -9.77 11.90
C GLU A 148 -10.41 -9.03 11.98
N LEU A 149 -10.49 -7.76 12.37
CA LEU A 149 -9.32 -6.97 12.70
C LEU A 149 -9.20 -6.82 14.21
N SER A 150 -8.03 -7.19 14.73
CA SER A 150 -7.63 -6.93 16.11
C SER A 150 -6.72 -5.70 16.17
N CYS A 151 -7.00 -4.76 17.05
CA CYS A 151 -6.21 -3.53 17.26
C CYS A 151 -5.87 -3.37 18.74
N TYR A 152 -4.64 -2.92 19.01
CA TYR A 152 -4.12 -2.63 20.34
C TYR A 152 -3.41 -1.27 20.35
N PHE A 153 -3.73 -0.44 21.34
CA PHE A 153 -3.20 0.91 21.47
C PHE A 153 -2.73 1.21 22.89
N GLU A 154 -1.57 1.86 23.04
CA GLU A 154 -1.11 2.45 24.31
C GLU A 154 -1.00 3.97 24.16
N VAL A 155 -1.60 4.70 25.09
CA VAL A 155 -1.49 6.17 25.22
C VAL A 155 -0.77 6.49 26.53
N PRO A 156 0.35 7.23 26.50
CA PRO A 156 1.14 7.51 27.70
C PRO A 156 0.43 8.46 28.66
N PHE A 157 0.83 8.40 29.94
CA PHE A 157 0.30 9.28 30.99
C PHE A 157 0.46 10.77 30.62
N GLY A 158 -0.60 11.56 30.84
CA GLY A 158 -0.59 13.00 30.54
C GLY A 158 -0.81 13.36 29.06
N ALA A 159 -0.97 12.36 28.18
CA ALA A 159 -1.36 12.55 26.79
C ALA A 159 -2.81 12.09 26.53
N GLN A 160 -3.31 12.46 25.36
CA GLN A 160 -4.62 12.04 24.83
C GLN A 160 -4.47 11.53 23.40
N ALA A 161 -5.44 10.74 22.95
CA ALA A 161 -5.48 10.29 21.57
C ALA A 161 -6.90 10.31 20.98
N GLU A 162 -6.95 10.47 19.66
CA GLU A 162 -8.09 10.17 18.82
C GLU A 162 -7.83 8.82 18.13
N ILE A 163 -8.55 7.77 18.54
CA ILE A 163 -8.48 6.45 17.92
C ILE A 163 -9.47 6.42 16.75
N VAL A 164 -8.97 6.11 15.56
CA VAL A 164 -9.78 5.87 14.36
C VAL A 164 -9.64 4.41 14.01
N LEU A 165 -10.72 3.64 14.20
CA LEU A 165 -10.73 2.23 13.87
C LEU A 165 -10.82 2.07 12.34
N PRO A 166 -9.81 1.49 11.67
CA PRO A 166 -9.80 1.36 10.21
C PRO A 166 -10.97 0.52 9.71
N TYR A 167 -11.56 0.95 8.59
CA TYR A 167 -12.68 0.24 7.97
C TYR A 167 -13.83 -0.02 8.97
N SER A 168 -14.10 0.96 9.83
CA SER A 168 -15.21 0.94 10.78
C SER A 168 -16.13 2.12 10.50
N GLU A 169 -17.43 1.94 10.67
CA GLU A 169 -18.42 3.03 10.62
C GLU A 169 -18.48 3.82 11.95
N ARG A 170 -17.63 3.46 12.92
CA ARG A 170 -17.55 4.15 14.20
C ARG A 170 -16.86 5.50 14.04
N GLU A 171 -17.43 6.51 14.68
CA GLU A 171 -16.79 7.81 14.81
C GLU A 171 -15.46 7.72 15.60
N PRO A 172 -14.52 8.65 15.36
CA PRO A 172 -13.27 8.71 16.11
C PRO A 172 -13.48 8.77 17.64
N ILE A 173 -12.76 7.93 18.37
CA ILE A 173 -12.90 7.76 19.82
C ILE A 173 -11.82 8.58 20.52
N LYS A 174 -12.23 9.59 21.29
CA LYS A 174 -11.32 10.37 22.13
C LYS A 174 -11.03 9.64 23.42
N VAL A 175 -9.75 9.46 23.72
CA VAL A 175 -9.28 8.73 24.90
C VAL A 175 -8.17 9.48 25.64
N ALA A 176 -8.08 9.25 26.95
CA ALA A 176 -6.97 9.69 27.77
C ALA A 176 -5.83 8.65 27.74
N SER A 177 -4.89 8.74 28.68
CA SER A 177 -3.88 7.72 28.88
C SER A 177 -4.48 6.37 29.25
N GLY A 178 -3.96 5.29 28.68
CA GLY A 178 -4.46 3.95 28.94
C GLY A 178 -4.06 2.95 27.86
N ILE A 179 -4.59 1.74 28.02
CA ILE A 179 -4.48 0.64 27.05
C ILE A 179 -5.87 0.43 26.47
N TYR A 180 -5.97 0.31 25.16
CA TYR A 180 -7.22 0.15 24.44
C TYR A 180 -7.12 -1.01 23.45
N GLU A 181 -8.07 -1.93 23.52
CA GLU A 181 -8.10 -3.13 22.69
C GLU A 181 -9.45 -3.21 21.97
N TYR A 182 -9.41 -3.54 20.68
CA TYR A 182 -10.60 -3.68 19.85
C TYR A 182 -10.46 -4.93 18.98
N THR A 183 -11.55 -5.66 18.81
CA THR A 183 -11.67 -6.71 17.79
C THR A 183 -13.04 -6.55 17.14
N TYR A 184 -13.08 -6.49 15.81
CA TYR A 184 -14.30 -6.24 15.06
C TYR A 184 -14.18 -6.71 13.62
N GLN A 185 -15.31 -6.91 12.96
CA GLN A 185 -15.36 -7.16 11.52
C GLN A 185 -15.20 -5.84 10.75
N PRO A 186 -14.14 -5.67 9.94
CA PRO A 186 -13.98 -4.49 9.09
C PRO A 186 -14.99 -4.47 7.94
N THR A 187 -15.36 -3.27 7.47
CA THR A 187 -16.21 -3.06 6.29
C THR A 187 -15.50 -3.40 4.98
N LYS A 188 -14.17 -3.31 4.95
CA LYS A 188 -13.32 -3.83 3.87
C LYS A 188 -12.96 -5.28 4.17
N ASP A 189 -13.15 -6.17 3.21
CA ASP A 189 -12.69 -7.55 3.32
C ASP A 189 -11.16 -7.58 3.26
N LEU A 190 -10.53 -7.84 4.41
CA LEU A 190 -9.07 -7.92 4.56
C LEU A 190 -8.55 -9.36 4.48
N SER A 191 -9.41 -10.34 4.18
CA SER A 191 -9.02 -11.74 4.07
C SER A 191 -8.50 -12.12 2.68
N VAL A 192 -8.63 -11.23 1.69
CA VAL A 192 -8.32 -11.49 0.28
C VAL A 192 -7.19 -10.61 -0.23
N LEU A 193 -6.19 -11.22 -0.87
CA LEU A 193 -5.02 -10.51 -1.41
C LEU A 193 -5.32 -9.71 -2.69
N TYR A 194 -6.24 -10.23 -3.51
CA TYR A 194 -6.56 -9.69 -4.82
C TYR A 194 -8.08 -9.56 -4.96
N ASP A 195 -8.50 -8.47 -5.60
CA ASP A 195 -9.88 -8.14 -5.91
C ASP A 195 -9.99 -7.52 -7.31
N SER A 196 -11.21 -7.15 -7.70
CA SER A 196 -11.49 -6.56 -9.01
C SER A 196 -10.85 -5.18 -9.24
N ASP A 197 -10.40 -4.52 -8.18
CA ASP A 197 -9.68 -3.24 -8.21
C ASP A 197 -8.15 -3.41 -8.24
N THR A 198 -7.65 -4.63 -8.01
CA THR A 198 -6.23 -4.98 -8.15
C THR A 198 -5.80 -4.91 -9.62
N ARG A 199 -4.67 -4.25 -9.90
CA ARG A 199 -4.13 -4.18 -11.28
C ARG A 199 -3.75 -5.55 -11.80
N LEU A 200 -4.15 -5.85 -13.04
CA LEU A 200 -3.84 -7.13 -13.69
C LEU A 200 -2.34 -7.41 -13.82
N SER A 201 -1.51 -6.37 -13.95
CA SER A 201 -0.05 -6.48 -13.95
C SER A 201 0.52 -6.99 -12.62
N ILE A 202 -0.08 -6.60 -11.49
CA ILE A 202 0.31 -7.08 -10.15
C ILE A 202 0.00 -8.57 -10.07
N ILE A 203 -1.24 -8.95 -10.40
CA ILE A 203 -1.66 -10.36 -10.39
C ILE A 203 -0.78 -11.20 -11.32
N LYS A 204 -0.51 -10.73 -12.55
CA LYS A 204 0.36 -11.43 -13.49
C LYS A 204 1.78 -11.67 -12.95
N ASN A 205 2.33 -10.71 -12.23
CA ASN A 205 3.70 -10.81 -11.72
C ASN A 205 3.77 -11.67 -10.45
N GLU A 206 2.77 -11.60 -9.59
CA GLU A 206 2.77 -12.26 -8.27
C GLU A 206 2.08 -13.63 -8.27
N ASN A 207 1.03 -13.81 -9.07
CA ASN A 207 0.24 -15.04 -9.18
C ASN A 207 -0.18 -15.30 -10.64
N LYS A 208 0.74 -15.88 -11.42
CA LYS A 208 0.52 -16.21 -12.85
C LYS A 208 -0.64 -17.18 -13.08
N GLU A 209 -0.84 -18.13 -12.17
CA GLU A 209 -1.93 -19.11 -12.28
C GLU A 209 -3.28 -18.42 -12.19
N LEU A 210 -3.50 -17.59 -11.16
CA LEU A 210 -4.70 -16.79 -11.03
C LEU A 210 -4.90 -15.85 -12.22
N PHE A 211 -3.83 -15.24 -12.72
CA PHE A 211 -3.90 -14.40 -13.92
C PHE A 211 -4.45 -15.19 -15.12
N GLU A 212 -3.94 -16.39 -15.39
CA GLU A 212 -4.44 -17.24 -16.48
C GLU A 212 -5.86 -17.75 -16.24
N GLU A 213 -6.25 -18.04 -14.98
CA GLU A 213 -7.63 -18.35 -14.61
C GLU A 213 -8.57 -17.20 -14.97
N ILE A 214 -8.21 -15.96 -14.61
CA ILE A 214 -8.98 -14.75 -14.96
C ILE A 214 -9.14 -14.61 -16.47
N LEU A 215 -8.07 -14.84 -17.25
CA LEU A 215 -8.16 -14.85 -18.72
C LEU A 215 -8.98 -16.03 -19.25
N GLY A 216 -9.16 -17.10 -18.49
CA GLY A 216 -9.96 -18.27 -18.83
C GLY A 216 -11.47 -18.06 -18.67
N ILE A 217 -11.90 -17.08 -17.86
CA ILE A 217 -13.31 -16.85 -17.53
C ILE A 217 -14.13 -16.54 -18.78
N HIS A 218 -13.60 -15.66 -19.64
CA HIS A 218 -14.33 -15.19 -20.79
C HIS A 218 -13.39 -14.90 -21.96
N GLU A 219 -13.74 -15.38 -23.15
CA GLU A 219 -12.97 -15.15 -24.40
C GLU A 219 -12.76 -13.66 -24.66
N ARG A 220 -13.71 -12.82 -24.23
CA ARG A 220 -13.59 -11.36 -24.33
C ARG A 220 -12.43 -10.79 -23.51
N ILE A 221 -12.27 -11.23 -22.26
CA ILE A 221 -11.15 -10.78 -21.39
C ILE A 221 -9.84 -11.24 -22.02
N ARG A 222 -9.75 -12.52 -22.39
CA ARG A 222 -8.57 -13.10 -23.06
C ARG A 222 -8.21 -12.35 -24.33
N GLY A 223 -9.19 -12.17 -25.21
CA GLY A 223 -9.03 -11.53 -26.51
C GLY A 223 -8.58 -10.07 -26.37
N PHE A 224 -9.17 -9.31 -25.44
CA PHE A 224 -8.72 -7.95 -25.17
C PHE A 224 -7.26 -7.92 -24.69
N MET A 225 -6.91 -8.77 -23.72
CA MET A 225 -5.57 -8.79 -23.12
C MET A 225 -4.46 -9.22 -24.09
N ALA A 226 -4.79 -10.01 -25.12
CA ALA A 226 -3.86 -10.39 -26.18
C ALA A 226 -3.34 -9.17 -26.97
N PHE A 227 -4.20 -8.17 -27.20
CA PHE A 227 -3.87 -6.97 -27.99
C PHE A 227 -3.69 -5.70 -27.14
N ALA A 228 -3.96 -5.78 -25.84
CA ALA A 228 -3.85 -4.64 -24.93
C ALA A 228 -2.45 -4.02 -24.95
N ASP A 229 -2.36 -2.70 -24.91
CA ASP A 229 -1.08 -2.01 -24.72
C ASP A 229 -0.57 -2.13 -23.27
N GLU A 230 0.62 -1.58 -22.99
CA GLU A 230 1.22 -1.67 -21.65
C GLU A 230 0.40 -0.92 -20.58
N GLU A 231 -0.25 0.19 -20.95
CA GLU A 231 -1.11 0.97 -20.05
C GLU A 231 -2.38 0.17 -19.69
N GLN A 232 -3.01 -0.42 -20.70
CA GLN A 232 -4.21 -1.25 -20.55
C GLN A 232 -3.94 -2.53 -19.73
N ARG A 233 -2.78 -3.17 -19.94
CA ARG A 233 -2.37 -4.34 -19.13
C ARG A 233 -2.09 -4.00 -17.67
N ASN A 234 -1.92 -2.72 -17.37
CA ASN A 234 -1.69 -2.19 -16.03
C ASN A 234 -2.98 -1.61 -15.42
N LEU A 235 -4.16 -1.89 -15.98
CA LEU A 235 -5.45 -1.57 -15.38
C LEU A 235 -5.99 -2.76 -14.60
N SER A 236 -6.86 -2.50 -13.63
CA SER A 236 -7.71 -3.52 -13.01
C SER A 236 -8.88 -3.89 -13.92
N LEU A 237 -9.54 -5.02 -13.63
CA LEU A 237 -10.75 -5.40 -14.39
C LEU A 237 -11.87 -4.37 -14.22
N ASN A 238 -12.05 -3.80 -13.03
CA ASN A 238 -13.02 -2.75 -12.78
C ASN A 238 -12.71 -1.44 -13.54
N GLN A 239 -11.43 -1.15 -13.80
CA GLN A 239 -11.03 -0.03 -14.64
C GLN A 239 -11.29 -0.32 -16.13
N LEU A 240 -11.01 -1.54 -16.58
CA LEU A 240 -11.26 -1.96 -17.97
C LEU A 240 -12.74 -2.01 -18.31
N SER A 241 -13.61 -2.40 -17.38
CA SER A 241 -15.07 -2.43 -17.60
C SER A 241 -15.68 -1.04 -17.80
N LYS A 242 -15.01 0.02 -17.32
CA LYS A 242 -15.42 1.42 -17.50
C LYS A 242 -15.03 1.98 -18.87
N LEU A 243 -14.23 1.26 -19.65
CA LEU A 243 -13.81 1.66 -21.00
C LEU A 243 -14.77 1.08 -22.04
N PHE A 244 -15.54 1.94 -22.71
CA PHE A 244 -16.65 1.51 -23.60
C PHE A 244 -16.24 0.54 -24.72
N TYR A 245 -14.98 0.54 -25.14
CA TYR A 245 -14.49 -0.27 -26.26
C TYR A 245 -13.96 -1.65 -25.85
N THR A 246 -13.76 -1.92 -24.55
CA THR A 246 -13.20 -3.20 -24.09
C THR A 246 -14.22 -4.32 -24.25
N GLY A 247 -15.52 -4.00 -24.10
CA GLY A 247 -16.59 -5.00 -24.05
C GLY A 247 -16.54 -5.90 -22.81
N ILE A 248 -15.73 -5.55 -21.81
CA ILE A 248 -15.70 -6.21 -20.50
C ILE A 248 -16.86 -5.63 -19.68
N THR A 249 -17.78 -6.47 -19.21
CA THR A 249 -18.99 -6.03 -18.50
C THR A 249 -18.83 -6.14 -16.99
N ALA A 250 -19.70 -5.48 -16.22
CA ALA A 250 -19.72 -5.60 -14.77
C ALA A 250 -19.98 -7.04 -14.28
N GLU A 251 -20.75 -7.82 -15.05
CA GLU A 251 -21.01 -9.24 -14.78
C GLU A 251 -19.72 -10.08 -14.89
N MET A 252 -18.94 -9.87 -15.95
CA MET A 252 -17.64 -10.52 -16.11
C MET A 252 -16.68 -10.15 -14.97
N VAL A 253 -16.70 -8.90 -14.52
CA VAL A 253 -15.91 -8.45 -13.37
C VAL A 253 -16.33 -9.16 -12.08
N ALA A 254 -17.64 -9.28 -11.83
CA ALA A 254 -18.16 -9.95 -10.64
C ALA A 254 -17.82 -11.45 -10.62
N GLU A 255 -17.87 -12.12 -11.77
CA GLU A 255 -17.44 -13.52 -11.90
C GLU A 255 -15.94 -13.69 -11.61
N ALA A 256 -15.10 -12.79 -12.16
CA ALA A 256 -13.66 -12.80 -11.90
C ALA A 256 -13.33 -12.51 -10.44
N GLU A 257 -14.05 -11.59 -9.81
CA GLU A 257 -13.91 -11.30 -8.38
C GLU A 257 -14.22 -12.54 -7.53
N GLY A 258 -15.23 -13.33 -7.92
CA GLY A 258 -15.56 -14.59 -7.26
C GLY A 258 -14.41 -15.62 -7.30
N ILE A 259 -13.64 -15.67 -8.39
CA ILE A 259 -12.46 -16.53 -8.51
C ILE A 259 -11.29 -15.97 -7.70
N MET A 260 -11.01 -14.66 -7.81
CA MET A 260 -9.96 -13.99 -7.05
C MET A 260 -10.08 -14.22 -5.54
N LYS A 261 -11.31 -14.14 -5.02
CA LYS A 261 -11.62 -14.34 -3.59
C LYS A 261 -11.44 -15.79 -3.14
N LYS A 262 -11.80 -16.78 -3.99
CA LYS A 262 -11.67 -18.21 -3.67
C LYS A 262 -10.22 -18.69 -3.63
N SER A 263 -9.38 -18.16 -4.51
CA SER A 263 -8.01 -18.67 -4.69
C SER A 263 -6.97 -18.05 -3.73
N ASN A 264 -7.34 -17.07 -2.88
CA ASN A 264 -6.37 -16.29 -2.09
C ASN A 264 -6.84 -15.85 -0.68
N THR A 265 -7.70 -16.63 -0.02
CA THR A 265 -8.06 -16.37 1.40
C THR A 265 -6.92 -16.80 2.33
N ILE A 266 -6.48 -15.91 3.22
CA ILE A 266 -5.39 -16.13 4.20
C ILE A 266 -5.85 -16.94 5.43
#